data_AF-A0A8I6B465-F1
#
_entry.id   AF-A0A8I6B465-F1
#
_cell.length_a   1.000
_cell.length_b   1.000
_cell.length_c   1.000
_cell.angle_alpha   90.00
_cell.angle_beta   90.00
_cell.angle_gamma   90.00
#
_symmetry.space_group_name_H-M   'P 1'
#
loop_
_entity.id
_entity.type
_entity.pdbx_description
1 polymer ?
#
loop_
_entity_poly.entity_id
_entity_poly.type
_entity_poly.pdbx_seq_one_letter_code
_entity_poly.pdbx_strand_id
1 'polypeptide(L)'
;MQVGPPGCITPPIFPSAVPAAMKNTVLHCWSVSSRGRLASCPEGTTVTSCSCGSGCGSWDVREDTMCHCQCGSIDWTAARCCTLRVGS
;
A
#
# COMPACT_ATOMS: atom_id res chain seq x y z
N MET A 1 5.39 -1.48 38.36
CA MET A 1 4.98 -0.19 38.96
C MET A 1 6.15 0.77 38.79
N GLN A 2 6.08 1.71 37.85
CA GLN A 2 7.15 2.70 37.68
C GLN A 2 6.80 3.92 38.53
N VAL A 3 7.61 4.20 39.54
CA VAL A 3 7.43 5.32 40.47
C VAL A 3 7.96 6.62 39.85
N GLY A 4 7.06 7.54 39.54
CA GLY A 4 7.37 8.93 39.16
C GLY A 4 7.28 9.87 40.38
N PRO A 5 7.78 11.12 40.27
CA PRO A 5 7.78 12.09 41.37
C PRO A 5 6.35 12.43 41.84
N PRO A 6 6.18 12.82 43.12
CA PRO A 6 4.87 12.95 43.75
C PRO A 6 4.12 14.15 43.18
N GLY A 7 2.93 13.92 42.61
CA GLY A 7 1.97 14.97 42.26
C GLY A 7 1.45 14.97 40.81
N CYS A 8 2.00 14.17 39.90
CA CYS A 8 1.52 14.11 38.52
C CYS A 8 0.92 12.74 38.21
N ILE A 9 -0.42 12.64 38.22
CA ILE A 9 -1.12 11.53 37.58
C ILE A 9 -1.03 11.79 36.08
N THR A 10 0.05 11.39 35.42
CA THR A 10 0.15 11.52 33.96
C THR A 10 -0.90 10.60 33.33
N PRO A 11 -1.85 11.12 32.53
CA PRO A 11 -2.72 10.27 31.73
C PRO A 11 -1.86 9.43 30.77
N PRO A 12 -2.32 8.26 30.32
CA PRO A 12 -1.58 7.45 29.36
C PRO A 12 -1.19 8.33 28.17
N ILE A 13 0.12 8.43 27.90
CA ILE A 13 0.72 9.30 26.86
C ILE A 13 0.34 8.84 25.43
N PHE A 14 -0.44 7.76 25.32
CA PHE A 14 -0.77 7.09 24.08
C PHE A 14 -1.69 7.87 23.12
N PRO A 15 -2.77 8.59 23.53
CA PRO A 15 -3.65 9.27 22.58
C PRO A 15 -3.00 10.48 21.89
N SER A 16 -2.11 11.19 22.59
CA SER A 16 -1.58 12.48 22.13
C SER A 16 -0.46 12.36 21.09
N ALA A 17 0.19 11.19 21.01
CA ALA A 17 1.30 10.96 20.07
C ALA A 17 0.85 10.43 18.70
N VAL A 18 -0.36 9.85 18.58
CA VAL A 18 -0.84 9.23 17.33
C VAL A 18 -0.96 10.24 16.17
N PRO A 19 -1.54 11.43 16.35
CA PRO A 19 -1.65 12.40 15.24
C PRO A 19 -0.27 12.87 14.75
N ALA A 20 0.69 13.03 15.67
CA ALA A 20 2.06 13.43 15.35
C ALA A 20 2.79 12.33 14.56
N ALA A 21 2.61 11.06 14.93
CA ALA A 21 3.18 9.92 14.20
C ALA A 21 2.56 9.74 12.80
N MET A 22 1.25 9.94 12.65
CA MET A 22 0.56 9.86 11.36
C MET A 22 0.95 10.99 10.40
N LYS A 23 1.29 12.18 10.91
CA LYS A 23 1.72 13.31 10.08
C LYS A 23 2.97 12.99 9.25
N ASN A 24 3.85 12.13 9.75
CA ASN A 24 5.02 11.67 9.03
C ASN A 24 4.76 10.41 8.19
N THR A 25 3.54 9.85 8.17
CA THR A 25 3.26 8.67 7.34
C THR A 25 2.99 9.08 5.90
N VAL A 26 3.73 8.50 4.95
CA VAL A 26 3.60 8.73 3.52
C VAL A 26 3.15 7.45 2.81
N LEU A 27 2.40 7.61 1.72
CA LEU A 27 2.05 6.49 0.84
C LEU A 27 3.18 6.32 -0.19
N HIS A 28 3.95 5.24 -0.07
CA HIS A 28 5.02 4.90 -1.00
C HIS A 28 4.48 3.98 -2.09
N CYS A 29 4.46 4.47 -3.34
CA CYS A 29 3.87 3.77 -4.47
C CYS A 29 4.83 3.63 -5.66
N TRP A 30 4.83 2.47 -6.29
CA TRP A 30 5.56 2.18 -7.53
C TRP A 30 4.73 1.26 -8.43
N SER A 31 5.17 1.08 -9.67
CA SER A 31 4.49 0.19 -10.61
C SER A 31 5.36 -1.02 -10.87
N VAL A 32 4.77 -2.21 -10.83
CA VAL A 32 5.37 -3.47 -11.27
C VAL A 32 4.71 -3.86 -12.58
N SER A 33 5.49 -4.03 -13.64
CA SER A 33 4.98 -4.48 -14.93
C SER A 33 5.56 -5.83 -15.31
N SER A 34 4.76 -6.60 -16.05
CA SER A 34 5.15 -7.91 -16.57
C SER A 34 4.51 -8.13 -17.94
N ARG A 35 5.09 -9.03 -18.72
CA ARG A 35 4.51 -9.47 -19.99
C ARG A 35 3.29 -10.36 -19.75
N GLY A 36 2.35 -10.30 -20.69
CA GLY A 36 1.11 -11.06 -20.61
C GLY A 36 0.11 -10.44 -19.63
N ARG A 37 -0.76 -11.29 -19.08
CA ARG A 37 -2.03 -10.86 -18.44
C ARG A 37 -1.93 -10.61 -16.94
N LEU A 38 -0.78 -10.86 -16.33
CA LEU A 38 -0.61 -10.85 -14.88
C LEU A 38 0.54 -9.94 -14.49
N ALA A 39 0.34 -9.15 -13.44
CA ALA A 39 1.40 -8.46 -12.72
C ALA A 39 1.11 -8.48 -11.22
N SER A 40 2.10 -8.90 -10.42
CA SER A 40 1.93 -9.08 -8.98
C SER A 40 2.76 -8.07 -8.21
N CYS A 41 2.13 -7.48 -7.20
CA CYS A 41 2.81 -6.68 -6.21
C CYS A 41 3.60 -7.57 -5.23
N PRO A 42 4.75 -7.11 -4.72
CA PRO A 42 5.51 -7.86 -3.72
C PRO A 42 4.78 -7.88 -2.38
N GLU A 43 5.16 -8.82 -1.51
CA GLU A 43 4.63 -8.93 -0.16
C GLU A 43 4.79 -7.62 0.64
N GLY A 44 3.82 -7.34 1.53
CA GLY A 44 3.79 -6.10 2.31
C GLY A 44 3.31 -4.87 1.54
N THR A 45 2.73 -5.07 0.34
CA THR A 45 2.16 -4.01 -0.50
C THR A 45 0.81 -4.44 -1.04
N THR A 46 -0.02 -3.46 -1.39
CA THR A 46 -1.38 -3.69 -1.91
C THR A 46 -1.52 -3.10 -3.30
N VAL A 47 -2.28 -3.78 -4.16
CA VAL A 47 -2.67 -3.26 -5.47
C VAL A 47 -3.67 -2.12 -5.28
N THR A 48 -3.34 -0.95 -5.82
CA THR A 48 -4.24 0.22 -5.81
C THR A 48 -4.90 0.48 -7.16
N SER A 49 -4.25 0.06 -8.25
CA SER A 49 -4.81 0.11 -9.60
C SER A 49 -4.06 -0.84 -10.52
N CYS A 50 -4.69 -1.19 -11.65
CA CYS A 50 -4.05 -1.94 -12.72
C CYS A 50 -4.09 -1.15 -14.03
N SER A 51 -3.15 -1.46 -14.91
CA SER A 51 -3.13 -0.98 -16.29
C SER A 51 -2.77 -2.14 -17.21
N CYS A 52 -3.40 -2.18 -18.37
CA CYS A 52 -3.20 -3.23 -19.36
C CYS A 52 -2.74 -2.61 -20.66
N GLY A 53 -1.88 -3.32 -21.38
CA GLY A 53 -1.53 -2.98 -22.73
C GLY A 53 -2.68 -3.22 -23.72
N SER A 54 -2.41 -2.99 -25.00
CA SER A 54 -3.38 -3.18 -26.09
C SER A 54 -4.69 -2.39 -25.94
N GLY A 55 -4.67 -1.29 -25.17
CA GLY A 55 -5.84 -0.46 -24.89
C GLY A 55 -6.91 -1.14 -24.02
N CYS A 56 -6.58 -2.24 -23.34
CA CYS A 56 -7.53 -2.96 -22.52
C CYS A 56 -7.85 -2.20 -21.23
N GLY A 57 -9.13 -1.86 -21.02
CA GLY A 57 -9.62 -1.25 -19.78
C GLY A 57 -10.19 -2.24 -18.76
N SER A 58 -10.30 -3.52 -19.13
CA SER A 58 -10.94 -4.56 -18.30
C SER A 58 -9.91 -5.36 -17.53
N TRP A 59 -9.91 -5.19 -16.21
CA TRP A 59 -9.01 -5.90 -15.29
C TRP A 59 -9.69 -6.20 -13.96
N ASP A 60 -9.18 -7.20 -13.26
CA ASP A 60 -9.51 -7.55 -11.88
C ASP A 60 -8.25 -7.64 -11.01
N VAL A 61 -8.44 -7.55 -9.69
CA VAL A 61 -7.39 -7.86 -8.70
C VAL A 61 -7.72 -9.21 -8.08
N ARG A 62 -6.73 -10.10 -8.07
CA ARG A 62 -6.79 -11.42 -7.45
C ARG A 62 -5.96 -11.43 -6.19
N GLU A 63 -6.50 -12.04 -5.13
CA GLU A 63 -5.79 -12.22 -3.85
C GLU A 63 -5.20 -10.91 -3.32
N ASP A 64 -5.86 -9.78 -3.60
CA ASP A 64 -5.48 -8.40 -3.25
C ASP A 64 -4.08 -7.91 -3.72
N THR A 65 -3.35 -8.75 -4.44
CA THR A 65 -1.93 -8.56 -4.76
C THR A 65 -1.60 -8.69 -6.24
N MET A 66 -2.50 -9.25 -7.05
CA MET A 66 -2.23 -9.55 -8.45
C MET A 66 -3.25 -8.91 -9.39
N CYS A 67 -2.76 -8.06 -10.29
CA CYS A 67 -3.55 -7.55 -11.40
C CYS A 67 -3.71 -8.61 -12.48
N HIS A 68 -4.93 -8.78 -12.99
CA HIS A 68 -5.25 -9.65 -14.10
C HIS A 68 -6.02 -8.91 -15.20
N CYS A 69 -5.44 -8.84 -16.40
CA CYS A 69 -6.08 -8.22 -17.56
C CYS A 69 -6.96 -9.23 -18.31
N GLN A 70 -8.21 -8.82 -18.60
CA GLN A 70 -9.26 -9.73 -19.06
C GLN A 70 -9.45 -9.78 -20.58
N CYS A 71 -8.91 -8.82 -21.34
CA CYS A 71 -9.06 -8.83 -22.80
C CYS A 71 -8.31 -10.01 -23.46
N GLY A 72 -8.69 -10.34 -24.70
CA GLY A 72 -8.15 -11.51 -25.41
C GLY A 72 -6.64 -11.47 -25.62
N SER A 73 -6.14 -10.40 -26.25
CA SER A 73 -4.72 -10.18 -26.52
C SER A 73 -4.17 -9.11 -25.59
N ILE A 74 -3.22 -9.49 -24.72
CA ILE A 74 -2.54 -8.59 -23.79
C ILE A 74 -1.03 -8.77 -23.96
N ASP A 75 -0.36 -7.70 -24.36
CA ASP A 75 1.08 -7.57 -24.47
C ASP A 75 1.74 -7.43 -23.10
N TRP A 76 1.19 -6.59 -22.22
CA TRP A 76 1.69 -6.38 -20.86
C TRP A 76 0.59 -6.02 -19.87
N THR A 77 0.88 -6.24 -18.59
CA THR A 77 0.07 -5.82 -17.44
C THR A 77 0.96 -5.07 -16.47
N ALA A 78 0.43 -4.02 -15.85
CA ALA A 78 1.09 -3.29 -14.77
C ALA A 78 0.19 -3.17 -13.55
N ALA A 79 0.74 -3.44 -12.38
CA ALA A 79 0.12 -3.26 -11.08
C ALA A 79 0.71 -2.03 -10.38
N ARG A 80 -0.13 -1.16 -9.83
CA ARG A 80 0.29 -0.04 -8.98
C ARG A 80 0.30 -0.51 -7.53
N CYS A 81 1.50 -0.73 -7.00
CA CYS A 81 1.74 -1.25 -5.67
C CYS A 81 2.00 -0.10 -4.71
N CYS A 82 1.31 -0.07 -3.57
CA CYS A 82 1.50 0.94 -2.54
C CYS A 82 1.65 0.32 -1.16
N THR A 83 2.35 1.03 -0.27
CA THR A 83 2.46 0.71 1.15
C THR A 83 2.62 1.98 1.97
N LEU A 84 2.22 1.97 3.24
CA LEU A 84 2.47 3.08 4.15
C LEU A 84 3.91 3.00 4.65
N ARG A 85 4.62 4.13 4.63
CA ARG A 85 5.97 4.26 5.19
C ARG A 85 6.05 5.46 6.11
N VAL A 86 6.85 5.38 7.16
CA VAL A 86 7.23 6.57 7.92
C VAL A 86 8.21 7.37 7.05
N GLY A 87 7.80 8.56 6.68
CA GLY A 87 8.60 9.55 5.97
C GLY A 87 9.81 9.93 6.80
N SER A 88 10.97 9.75 6.19
CA SER A 88 12.30 10.12 6.68
C SER A 88 12.51 11.63 6.71
#